data_AF-A0A8H5FRZ3-F1
#
_entry.id   AF-A0A8H5FRZ3-F1
#
_cell.length_a   1.000
_cell.length_b   1.000
_cell.length_c   1.000
_cell.angle_alpha   90.00
_cell.angle_beta   90.00
_cell.angle_gamma   90.00
#
_symmetry.space_group_name_H-M   'P 1'
#
loop_
_entity.id
_entity.type
_entity.pdbx_description
1 polymer ?
#
loop_
_entity_poly.entity_id
_entity_poly.type
_entity_poly.pdbx_seq_one_letter_code
_entity_poly.pdbx_strand_id
1 'polypeptide(L)'
;MYAGCDKPKALDATLGSSSKRYSQTTYLPDIKTDILQTLNVEWVKNTAIPLLDSEVSLRLHPNSLLEDGTSSMTVADFVRHYFPPGRPQPTLPLQFRYLEKQRGTPAFCLELFINIDQYNKRCKAEILDDTDGLDDLDLKDGSLLHASLGKSSRRHPRSDSLSDPQDHIAKQQRTMTGSGAHRRQISSMFKPLPANHLSKPVHKSSKINFEKIICTVDNTTGQTSFTTLPDSLTGYIQDAPFAKGTMKNAYQLILAGVDGEVEYVAKRFFRLSDDIDQLSDELAGAGGDQIAQHNAQIKAECSRLRQAKWFLSAFYDHCSVSNVVVNKYITIADAFLLQEKASVEPSAASGISSYSLEDEGIMWLVETRRPKNVEHFSGTLSHPSTGMDLKSSTIYAFTHFSYGHSNRNLVFADVQGSPAVVNGRDGLILFDLMTHTSNGSVHLDICVEAATGSIAVKVDDE
;
A
#
# COMPACT_ATOMS: atom_id res chain seq x y z
N MET A 1 11.93 -29.10 10.16
CA MET A 1 13.15 -29.00 9.34
C MET A 1 12.96 -27.88 8.33
N TYR A 2 13.52 -26.70 8.57
CA TYR A 2 13.70 -25.67 7.53
C TYR A 2 15.20 -25.38 7.47
N ALA A 3 15.92 -26.20 6.69
CA ALA A 3 17.34 -26.05 6.44
C ALA A 3 17.51 -25.72 4.95
N GLY A 4 17.24 -24.45 4.64
CA GLY A 4 17.44 -23.86 3.32
C GLY A 4 17.76 -22.39 3.51
N CYS A 5 18.80 -22.07 4.28
CA CYS A 5 19.35 -20.73 4.27
C CYS A 5 20.03 -20.55 2.90
N ASP A 6 19.28 -20.04 1.93
CA ASP A 6 19.84 -19.59 0.65
C ASP A 6 20.89 -18.54 0.99
N LYS A 7 22.15 -18.97 0.98
CA LYS A 7 23.28 -18.06 1.16
C LYS A 7 23.23 -17.07 -0.01
N PRO A 8 23.42 -15.76 0.24
CA PRO A 8 23.48 -14.79 -0.85
C PRO A 8 24.53 -15.24 -1.86
N LYS A 9 24.16 -15.26 -3.14
CA LYS A 9 25.10 -15.60 -4.24
C LYS A 9 26.28 -14.63 -4.26
N ALA A 10 26.03 -13.35 -3.93
CA ALA A 10 27.03 -12.31 -3.80
C ALA A 10 26.57 -11.25 -2.79
N LEU A 11 27.53 -10.63 -2.09
CA LEU A 11 27.31 -9.41 -1.32
C LEU A 11 27.74 -8.23 -2.20
N ASP A 12 26.82 -7.33 -2.50
CA ASP A 12 27.14 -6.12 -3.23
C ASP A 12 27.75 -5.08 -2.28
N ALA A 13 29.08 -4.94 -2.35
CA ALA A 13 29.83 -4.00 -1.53
C ALA A 13 29.51 -2.53 -1.86
N THR A 14 28.88 -2.24 -3.01
CA THR A 14 28.59 -0.88 -3.47
C THR A 14 27.31 -0.31 -2.88
N LEU A 15 26.33 -1.16 -2.56
CA LEU A 15 25.04 -0.75 -2.00
C LEU A 15 25.14 -0.33 -0.53
N GLY A 16 26.23 -0.70 0.14
CA GLY A 16 26.63 -0.16 1.44
C GLY A 16 25.78 -0.64 2.62
N SER A 17 25.86 0.10 3.72
CA SER A 17 25.10 -0.16 4.94
C SER A 17 24.70 1.17 5.56
N SER A 18 23.47 1.29 6.03
CA SER A 18 22.94 2.51 6.64
C SER A 18 22.14 2.20 7.92
N SER A 19 21.94 3.22 8.75
CA SER A 19 21.10 3.13 9.94
C SER A 19 20.09 4.27 9.95
N LYS A 20 18.83 3.98 10.26
CA LYS A 20 17.76 4.98 10.36
C LYS A 20 16.88 4.67 11.57
N ARG A 21 16.30 5.72 12.18
CA ARG A 21 15.36 5.59 13.30
C ARG A 21 13.93 5.59 12.77
N TYR A 22 13.13 4.64 13.23
CA TYR A 22 11.71 4.52 12.88
C TYR A 22 10.82 4.66 14.12
N SER A 23 9.55 5.02 13.92
CA SER A 23 8.56 4.98 15.00
C SER A 23 8.26 3.54 15.37
N GLN A 24 7.89 3.31 16.63
CA GLN A 24 7.38 2.00 17.08
C GLN A 24 6.14 1.55 16.28
N THR A 25 5.35 2.50 15.79
CA THR A 25 4.15 2.29 14.98
C THR A 25 4.44 2.16 13.48
N THR A 26 5.69 2.29 13.04
CA THR A 26 6.04 2.12 11.62
C THR A 26 5.94 0.66 11.24
N TYR A 27 5.33 0.36 10.10
CA TYR A 27 5.22 -1.00 9.59
C TYR A 27 6.50 -1.44 8.85
N LEU A 28 6.86 -2.72 8.93
CA LEU A 28 8.03 -3.25 8.21
C LEU A 28 7.97 -3.06 6.67
N PRO A 29 6.82 -3.20 5.99
CA PRO A 29 6.74 -2.88 4.57
C PRO A 29 7.05 -1.41 4.26
N ASP A 30 6.73 -0.48 5.17
CA ASP A 30 7.10 0.94 5.01
C ASP A 30 8.62 1.14 5.10
N ILE A 31 9.28 0.39 6.01
CA ILE A 31 10.74 0.37 6.13
C ILE A 31 11.35 -0.20 4.86
N LYS A 32 10.80 -1.29 4.33
CA LYS A 32 11.22 -1.90 3.05
C LYS A 32 11.14 -0.90 1.90
N THR A 33 10.01 -0.19 1.76
CA THR A 33 9.83 0.84 0.73
C THR A 33 10.85 1.98 0.87
N ASP A 34 11.09 2.46 2.09
CA ASP A 34 12.08 3.51 2.36
C ASP A 34 13.53 3.07 2.03
N ILE A 35 13.88 1.83 2.36
CA ILE A 35 15.15 1.22 1.95
C ILE A 35 15.24 1.16 0.43
N LEU A 36 14.19 0.69 -0.26
CA LEU A 36 14.17 0.60 -1.72
C LEU A 36 14.29 1.94 -2.41
N GLN A 37 13.59 2.97 -1.92
CA GLN A 37 13.70 4.32 -2.45
C GLN A 37 15.14 4.83 -2.36
N THR A 38 15.80 4.61 -1.22
CA THR A 38 17.20 4.98 -1.04
C THR A 38 18.12 4.18 -1.95
N LEU A 39 17.91 2.86 -2.03
CA LEU A 39 18.73 1.94 -2.81
C LEU A 39 18.64 2.21 -4.31
N ASN A 40 17.43 2.48 -4.81
CA ASN A 40 17.18 2.68 -6.22
C ASN A 40 17.92 3.88 -6.80
N VAL A 41 18.26 4.90 -5.98
CA VAL A 41 19.10 6.04 -6.40
C VAL A 41 20.49 5.58 -6.84
N GLU A 42 21.07 4.59 -6.18
CA GLU A 42 22.38 4.02 -6.55
C GLU A 42 22.24 2.90 -7.57
N TRP A 43 21.21 2.06 -7.45
CA TRP A 43 20.97 0.92 -8.34
C TRP A 43 20.91 1.34 -9.81
N VAL A 44 20.07 2.35 -10.12
CA VAL A 44 19.85 2.82 -11.50
C VAL A 44 21.05 3.55 -12.12
N LYS A 45 22.14 3.78 -11.36
CA LYS A 45 23.40 4.27 -11.94
C LYS A 45 24.14 3.17 -12.71
N ASN A 46 23.92 1.91 -12.31
CA ASN A 46 24.59 0.75 -12.87
C ASN A 46 23.63 -0.18 -13.64
N THR A 47 22.32 0.05 -13.52
CA THR A 47 21.27 -0.77 -14.15
C THR A 47 20.25 0.12 -14.87
N ALA A 48 19.47 -0.48 -15.79
CA ALA A 48 18.53 0.28 -16.62
C ALA A 48 17.24 0.68 -15.88
N ILE A 49 16.75 -0.16 -14.97
CA ILE A 49 15.43 -0.01 -14.35
C ILE A 49 15.51 -0.18 -12.83
N PRO A 50 14.66 0.51 -12.06
CA PRO A 50 14.65 0.40 -10.60
C PRO A 50 14.17 -0.99 -10.14
N LEU A 51 14.55 -1.38 -8.92
CA LEU A 51 14.03 -2.57 -8.24
C LEU A 51 12.58 -2.33 -7.81
N LEU A 52 11.75 -3.37 -7.97
CA LEU A 52 10.39 -3.42 -7.46
C LEU A 52 10.33 -4.09 -6.08
N ASP A 53 9.26 -3.80 -5.32
CA ASP A 53 9.04 -4.42 -4.01
C ASP A 53 8.94 -5.96 -4.11
N SER A 54 8.34 -6.46 -5.18
CA SER A 54 8.22 -7.90 -5.46
C SER A 54 9.55 -8.60 -5.73
N GLU A 55 10.62 -7.85 -6.03
CA GLU A 55 11.94 -8.39 -6.37
C GLU A 55 12.89 -8.41 -5.18
N VAL A 56 12.42 -7.97 -4.01
CA VAL A 56 13.24 -7.89 -2.82
C VAL A 56 12.55 -8.47 -1.61
N SER A 57 13.34 -8.95 -0.65
CA SER A 57 12.85 -9.47 0.63
C SER A 57 13.71 -8.94 1.77
N LEU A 58 13.08 -8.72 2.94
CA LEU A 58 13.80 -8.41 4.16
C LEU A 58 14.18 -9.71 4.88
N ARG A 59 15.37 -9.75 5.44
CA ARG A 59 15.88 -10.85 6.28
C ARG A 59 16.45 -10.29 7.57
N LEU A 60 16.42 -11.07 8.64
CA LEU A 60 17.04 -10.71 9.91
C LEU A 60 18.52 -11.10 9.90
N HIS A 61 19.40 -10.22 10.36
CA HIS A 61 20.83 -10.54 10.43
C HIS A 61 21.13 -11.66 11.45
N PRO A 62 22.00 -12.66 11.12
CA PRO A 62 22.62 -12.90 9.82
C PRO A 62 21.76 -13.81 8.92
N ASN A 63 21.32 -13.27 7.77
CA ASN A 63 20.62 -13.99 6.69
C ASN A 63 19.53 -14.99 7.12
N SER A 64 18.73 -14.61 8.12
CA SER A 64 17.60 -15.40 8.62
C SER A 64 16.33 -14.93 7.94
N LEU A 65 15.58 -15.87 7.35
CA LEU A 65 14.25 -15.56 6.81
C LEU A 65 13.36 -15.09 7.95
N LEU A 66 12.49 -14.14 7.66
CA LEU A 66 11.43 -13.76 8.59
C LEU A 66 10.43 -14.92 8.70
N GLU A 67 10.01 -15.20 9.92
CA GLU A 67 8.90 -16.10 10.22
C GLU A 67 7.62 -15.58 9.54
N ASP A 68 6.80 -16.51 9.05
CA ASP A 68 5.50 -16.21 8.45
C ASP A 68 4.61 -15.43 9.43
N GLY A 69 3.92 -14.41 8.94
CA GLY A 69 3.09 -13.50 9.74
C GLY A 69 3.86 -12.35 10.39
N THR A 70 5.18 -12.24 10.17
CA THR A 70 5.98 -11.16 10.79
C THR A 70 6.38 -10.05 9.82
N SER A 71 6.25 -10.24 8.49
CA SER A 71 6.76 -9.28 7.51
C SER A 71 5.92 -8.01 7.39
N SER A 72 4.69 -8.03 7.88
CA SER A 72 3.79 -6.87 7.95
C SER A 72 3.59 -6.30 9.36
N MET A 73 4.39 -6.71 10.34
CA MET A 73 4.28 -6.18 11.72
C MET A 73 4.72 -4.72 11.82
N THR A 74 4.28 -4.05 12.90
CA THR A 74 4.89 -2.79 13.34
C THR A 74 6.27 -3.05 13.93
N VAL A 75 7.13 -2.03 14.00
CA VAL A 75 8.45 -2.12 14.66
C VAL A 75 8.31 -2.60 16.11
N ALA A 76 7.32 -2.11 16.85
CA ALA A 76 7.10 -2.54 18.23
C ALA A 76 6.74 -4.03 18.32
N ASP A 77 5.81 -4.50 17.49
CA ASP A 77 5.38 -5.90 17.50
C ASP A 77 6.50 -6.81 17.02
N PHE A 78 7.23 -6.41 15.99
CA PHE A 78 8.40 -7.13 15.49
C PHE A 78 9.48 -7.28 16.57
N VAL A 79 9.80 -6.20 17.29
CA VAL A 79 10.77 -6.23 18.39
C VAL A 79 10.26 -7.12 19.53
N ARG A 80 8.98 -7.05 19.89
CA ARG A 80 8.38 -7.91 20.91
C ARG A 80 8.46 -9.39 20.53
N HIS A 81 8.25 -9.70 19.25
CA HIS A 81 8.27 -11.05 18.69
C HIS A 81 9.67 -11.66 18.67
N TYR A 82 10.63 -10.98 18.03
CA TYR A 82 11.99 -11.52 17.85
C TYR A 82 12.92 -11.28 19.04
N PHE A 83 12.66 -10.24 19.83
CA PHE A 83 13.52 -9.83 20.96
C PHE A 83 12.72 -9.72 22.26
N PRO A 84 12.00 -10.78 22.68
CA PRO A 84 11.20 -10.72 23.89
C PRO A 84 12.08 -10.46 25.13
N PRO A 85 11.53 -9.79 26.16
CA PRO A 85 12.26 -9.52 27.40
C PRO A 85 12.91 -10.78 27.97
N GLY A 86 14.20 -10.71 28.30
CA GLY A 86 14.97 -11.83 28.86
C GLY A 86 15.71 -12.70 27.84
N ARG A 87 15.49 -12.53 26.53
CA ARG A 87 16.36 -13.14 25.51
C ARG A 87 17.54 -12.21 25.18
N PRO A 88 18.75 -12.76 24.94
CA PRO A 88 19.86 -11.98 24.45
C PRO A 88 19.50 -11.36 23.09
N GLN A 89 19.71 -10.06 22.93
CA GLN A 89 19.54 -9.40 21.64
C GLN A 89 20.59 -9.92 20.65
N PRO A 90 20.26 -10.03 19.36
CA PRO A 90 21.24 -10.40 18.35
C PRO A 90 22.36 -9.35 18.32
N THR A 91 23.59 -9.83 18.23
CA THR A 91 24.75 -8.95 18.09
C THR A 91 24.62 -8.16 16.78
N LEU A 92 24.74 -6.84 16.84
CA LEU A 92 24.74 -6.03 15.63
C LEU A 92 26.04 -6.27 14.84
N PRO A 93 26.01 -6.13 13.50
CA PRO A 93 27.22 -6.11 12.69
C PRO A 93 28.25 -5.11 13.24
N LEU A 94 29.54 -5.40 13.06
CA LEU A 94 30.65 -4.60 13.62
C LEU A 94 30.50 -3.11 13.30
N GLN A 95 30.08 -2.77 12.08
CA GLN A 95 29.88 -1.41 11.62
C GLN A 95 28.75 -0.66 12.36
N PHE A 96 27.85 -1.36 13.04
CA PHE A 96 26.70 -0.80 13.75
C PHE A 96 26.77 -0.94 15.28
N ARG A 97 27.83 -1.53 15.84
CA ARG A 97 27.99 -1.69 17.30
C ARG A 97 27.97 -0.37 18.08
N TYR A 98 28.22 0.77 17.43
CA TYR A 98 28.06 2.08 18.07
C TYR A 98 26.62 2.36 18.51
N LEU A 99 25.63 1.72 17.87
CA LEU A 99 24.21 1.84 18.22
C LEU A 99 23.87 1.09 19.52
N GLU A 100 24.55 -0.02 19.83
CA GLU A 100 24.35 -0.78 21.07
C GLU A 100 24.64 0.06 22.32
N LYS A 101 25.51 1.07 22.20
CA LYS A 101 25.87 1.98 23.28
C LYS A 101 24.78 3.01 23.60
N GLN A 102 23.82 3.23 22.70
CA GLN A 102 22.71 4.16 22.91
C GLN A 102 21.67 3.51 23.82
N ARG A 103 21.85 3.66 25.14
CA ARG A 103 20.98 3.04 26.16
C ARG A 103 19.50 3.36 25.91
N GLY A 104 18.66 2.32 25.96
CA GLY A 104 17.20 2.44 26.01
C GLY A 104 16.48 2.42 24.67
N THR A 105 17.18 2.37 23.54
CA THR A 105 16.53 2.18 22.22
C THR A 105 16.89 0.81 21.66
N PRO A 106 15.92 -0.12 21.51
CA PRO A 106 16.21 -1.41 20.88
C PRO A 106 16.65 -1.16 19.44
N ALA A 107 17.71 -1.86 19.02
CA ALA A 107 18.24 -1.81 17.68
C ALA A 107 18.32 -3.23 17.12
N PHE A 108 17.96 -3.39 15.85
CA PHE A 108 18.07 -4.64 15.12
C PHE A 108 18.57 -4.35 13.70
N CYS A 109 19.14 -5.36 13.06
CA CYS A 109 19.68 -5.24 11.70
C CYS A 109 18.86 -6.10 10.74
N LEU A 110 18.33 -5.45 9.71
CA LEU A 110 17.69 -6.11 8.58
C LEU A 110 18.65 -6.10 7.38
N GLU A 111 18.62 -7.18 6.62
CA GLU A 111 19.32 -7.34 5.34
C GLU A 111 18.29 -7.33 4.21
N LEU A 112 18.56 -6.58 3.14
CA LEU A 112 17.73 -6.60 1.94
C LEU A 112 18.30 -7.59 0.93
N PHE A 113 17.51 -8.59 0.55
CA PHE A 113 17.86 -9.58 -0.45
C PHE A 113 17.19 -9.25 -1.76
N ILE A 114 17.97 -9.26 -2.85
CA ILE A 114 17.48 -8.99 -4.21
C ILE A 114 17.35 -10.31 -4.97
N ASN A 115 16.16 -10.58 -5.49
CA ASN A 115 15.89 -11.66 -6.42
C ASN A 115 16.33 -11.25 -7.83
N ILE A 116 17.61 -11.43 -8.10
CA ILE A 116 18.22 -11.02 -9.38
C ILE A 116 17.61 -11.74 -10.59
N ASP A 117 17.12 -12.96 -10.41
CA ASP A 117 16.53 -13.76 -11.49
C ASP A 117 15.17 -13.17 -11.90
N GLN A 118 14.34 -12.77 -10.92
CA GLN A 118 13.07 -12.08 -11.17
C GLN A 118 13.28 -10.69 -11.80
N TYR A 119 14.24 -9.93 -11.28
CA TYR A 119 14.63 -8.64 -11.85
C TYR A 119 15.06 -8.77 -13.32
N ASN A 120 15.97 -9.70 -13.62
CA ASN A 120 16.43 -9.93 -14.98
C ASN A 120 15.32 -10.40 -15.92
N LYS A 121 14.36 -11.20 -15.43
CA LYS A 121 13.20 -11.62 -16.20
C LYS A 121 12.33 -10.42 -16.60
N ARG A 122 12.08 -9.48 -15.68
CA ARG A 122 11.33 -8.26 -15.97
C ARG A 122 12.08 -7.33 -16.93
N CYS A 123 13.38 -7.12 -16.72
CA CYS A 123 14.21 -6.34 -17.65
C CYS A 123 14.09 -6.84 -19.09
N LYS A 124 14.10 -8.15 -19.30
CA LYS A 124 13.95 -8.74 -20.63
C LYS A 124 12.56 -8.51 -21.22
N ALA A 125 11.51 -8.59 -20.40
CA ALA A 125 10.14 -8.36 -20.85
C ALA A 125 9.93 -6.91 -21.31
N GLU A 126 10.44 -5.93 -20.54
CA GLU A 126 10.34 -4.51 -20.90
C GLU A 126 11.13 -4.18 -22.17
N ILE A 127 12.32 -4.78 -22.38
CA ILE A 127 13.11 -4.57 -23.60
C ILE A 127 12.42 -5.16 -24.84
N LEU A 128 11.74 -6.30 -24.69
CA LEU A 128 11.08 -6.96 -25.82
C LEU A 128 9.86 -6.18 -26.30
N ASP A 129 9.09 -5.59 -25.39
CA ASP A 129 7.89 -4.79 -25.69
C ASP A 129 8.22 -3.54 -26.55
N ASP A 130 9.44 -3.00 -26.40
CA ASP A 130 9.94 -1.87 -27.20
C ASP A 130 10.45 -2.28 -28.61
N THR A 131 10.62 -3.58 -28.87
CA THR A 131 11.26 -4.10 -30.10
C THR A 131 10.32 -4.81 -31.07
N ASP A 132 9.01 -4.57 -30.97
CA ASP A 132 8.00 -5.00 -31.95
C ASP A 132 8.41 -4.60 -33.38
N GLY A 133 9.12 -5.50 -34.09
CA GLY A 133 9.51 -5.31 -35.49
C GLY A 133 10.87 -5.87 -35.95
N LEU A 134 11.69 -6.49 -35.10
CA LEU A 134 12.94 -7.14 -35.54
C LEU A 134 12.99 -8.60 -35.11
N ASP A 135 12.06 -9.39 -35.66
CA ASP A 135 12.17 -10.84 -35.70
C ASP A 135 13.45 -11.24 -36.44
N ASP A 136 14.21 -12.18 -35.88
CA ASP A 136 15.30 -12.94 -36.53
C ASP A 136 16.76 -12.52 -36.28
N LEU A 137 17.10 -12.06 -35.06
CA LEU A 137 18.49 -12.14 -34.58
C LEU A 137 18.62 -13.14 -33.43
N ASP A 138 19.11 -14.33 -33.77
CA ASP A 138 19.46 -15.46 -32.89
C ASP A 138 20.55 -15.05 -31.87
N LEU A 139 20.13 -14.39 -30.78
CA LEU A 139 20.98 -13.92 -29.69
C LEU A 139 21.39 -15.07 -28.77
N LYS A 140 22.29 -15.92 -29.27
CA LYS A 140 23.06 -16.88 -28.46
C LYS A 140 24.26 -16.19 -27.83
N ASP A 141 24.08 -15.62 -26.64
CA ASP A 141 24.97 -15.80 -25.46
C ASP A 141 24.73 -14.70 -24.40
N GLY A 142 24.69 -15.14 -23.14
CA GLY A 142 24.28 -14.36 -21.96
C GLY A 142 25.26 -13.27 -21.48
N SER A 143 25.90 -12.53 -22.38
CA SER A 143 26.91 -11.50 -22.06
C SER A 143 26.46 -10.05 -22.32
N LEU A 144 25.17 -9.81 -22.56
CA LEU A 144 24.68 -8.50 -23.04
C LEU A 144 24.37 -7.46 -21.95
N LEU A 145 24.30 -7.83 -20.66
CA LEU A 145 23.94 -6.86 -19.61
C LEU A 145 25.07 -5.89 -19.21
N HIS A 146 26.31 -6.11 -19.64
CA HIS A 146 27.43 -5.20 -19.32
C HIS A 146 27.91 -4.34 -20.49
N ALA A 147 27.48 -4.57 -21.73
CA ALA A 147 28.13 -3.99 -22.90
C ALA A 147 27.38 -2.83 -23.60
N SER A 148 26.10 -2.57 -23.32
CA SER A 148 25.33 -1.56 -24.11
C SER A 148 25.19 -0.16 -23.48
N LEU A 149 25.80 0.12 -22.32
CA LEU A 149 25.89 1.50 -21.78
C LEU A 149 27.02 2.33 -22.43
N GLY A 150 27.51 1.91 -23.59
CA GLY A 150 28.34 2.73 -24.46
C GLY A 150 27.55 3.93 -24.95
N LYS A 151 27.69 5.06 -24.23
CA LYS A 151 27.34 6.44 -24.59
C LYS A 151 27.07 6.65 -26.08
N SER A 152 25.87 6.33 -26.55
CA SER A 152 25.41 6.76 -27.86
C SER A 152 24.98 8.21 -27.72
N SER A 153 25.97 9.09 -27.82
CA SER A 153 25.75 10.52 -28.04
C SER A 153 25.05 10.68 -29.40
N ARG A 154 23.72 10.67 -29.39
CA ARG A 154 22.93 11.15 -30.53
C ARG A 154 23.22 12.63 -30.69
N ARG A 155 24.15 12.95 -31.58
CA ARG A 155 24.33 14.29 -32.15
C ARG A 155 23.04 14.64 -32.89
N HIS A 156 22.26 15.56 -32.33
CA HIS A 156 21.25 16.29 -33.09
C HIS A 156 21.92 17.10 -34.20
N PRO A 157 21.40 17.10 -35.44
CA PRO A 157 21.81 18.08 -36.44
C PRO A 157 21.25 19.45 -36.05
N ARG A 158 22.17 20.43 -35.94
CA ARG A 158 21.87 21.85 -35.74
C ARG A 158 21.20 22.41 -37.00
N SER A 159 20.07 23.09 -36.84
CA SER A 159 19.60 24.11 -37.77
C SER A 159 19.90 25.50 -37.18
N ASP A 160 20.50 26.33 -38.02
CA ASP A 160 20.88 27.73 -37.77
C ASP A 160 19.70 28.64 -37.38
N SER A 161 19.95 29.64 -36.53
CA SER A 161 19.54 31.05 -36.69
C SER A 161 19.84 31.91 -35.44
N LEU A 162 20.89 32.73 -35.54
CA LEU A 162 21.07 34.15 -35.14
C LEU A 162 20.38 34.73 -33.88
N SER A 163 21.15 35.03 -32.83
CA SER A 163 21.55 36.40 -32.38
C SER A 163 22.15 36.43 -30.95
N ASP A 164 23.15 37.29 -30.79
CA ASP A 164 24.14 37.55 -29.71
C ASP A 164 23.55 38.46 -28.57
N PRO A 165 24.28 38.94 -27.51
CA PRO A 165 25.50 38.48 -26.83
C PRO A 165 25.44 38.40 -25.27
N GLN A 166 26.47 37.75 -24.71
CA GLN A 166 27.22 38.03 -23.45
C GLN A 166 26.56 37.85 -22.07
N ASP A 167 27.04 36.85 -21.29
CA ASP A 167 27.80 37.14 -20.05
C ASP A 167 28.57 35.93 -19.45
N HIS A 168 29.80 36.24 -19.06
CA HIS A 168 30.84 35.59 -18.24
C HIS A 168 30.71 34.12 -17.74
N ILE A 169 31.58 33.25 -18.29
CA ILE A 169 31.92 31.92 -17.74
C ILE A 169 33.19 32.01 -16.88
N ALA A 170 33.08 31.63 -15.60
CA ALA A 170 34.20 31.41 -14.70
C ALA A 170 34.92 30.09 -15.01
N LYS A 171 36.26 30.15 -15.14
CA LYS A 171 37.17 29.04 -15.40
C LYS A 171 37.23 28.09 -14.19
N GLN A 172 36.75 26.84 -14.32
CA GLN A 172 37.14 25.75 -13.42
C GLN A 172 38.48 25.17 -13.85
N GLN A 173 39.47 25.21 -12.96
CA GLN A 173 40.78 24.60 -13.12
C GLN A 173 40.66 23.07 -13.19
N ARG A 174 41.17 22.48 -14.27
CA ARG A 174 41.51 21.05 -14.33
C ARG A 174 42.83 20.84 -13.60
N THR A 175 42.80 20.11 -12.49
CA THR A 175 43.99 19.51 -11.89
C THR A 175 44.35 18.23 -12.63
N MET A 176 45.59 18.20 -13.12
CA MET A 176 46.23 17.11 -13.84
C MET A 176 46.84 16.08 -12.88
N THR A 177 46.67 14.82 -13.24
CA THR A 177 47.61 13.68 -13.12
C THR A 177 48.46 13.51 -11.85
N GLY A 178 48.18 12.44 -11.12
CA GLY A 178 49.14 11.74 -10.26
C GLY A 178 48.90 10.24 -10.33
N SER A 179 49.71 9.55 -11.11
CA SER A 179 49.77 8.09 -11.21
C SER A 179 50.34 7.52 -9.92
N GLY A 180 49.48 6.95 -9.08
CA GLY A 180 49.87 6.17 -7.92
C GLY A 180 48.78 5.13 -7.68
N ALA A 181 49.18 3.85 -7.63
CA ALA A 181 48.32 2.72 -7.32
C ALA A 181 47.78 2.84 -5.89
N HIS A 182 46.77 3.68 -5.68
CA HIS A 182 45.99 3.74 -4.48
C HIS A 182 44.76 2.87 -4.65
N ARG A 183 44.78 1.76 -3.92
CA ARG A 183 43.62 1.00 -3.48
C ARG A 183 42.56 2.02 -3.04
N ARG A 184 41.59 2.30 -3.92
CA ARG A 184 40.47 3.18 -3.63
C ARG A 184 39.69 2.52 -2.50
N GLN A 185 39.97 2.91 -1.26
CA GLN A 185 39.01 2.74 -0.20
C GLN A 185 37.79 3.54 -0.65
N ILE A 186 36.74 2.83 -1.03
CA ILE A 186 35.43 3.41 -1.29
C ILE A 186 34.94 3.88 0.08
N SER A 187 35.34 5.10 0.45
CA SER A 187 34.76 5.83 1.56
C SER A 187 33.30 6.04 1.20
N SER A 188 32.41 5.36 1.92
CA SER A 188 30.97 5.54 1.85
C SER A 188 30.64 7.03 1.69
N MET A 189 30.02 7.41 0.56
CA MET A 189 29.60 8.80 0.32
C MET A 189 28.35 9.17 1.11
N PHE A 190 27.84 8.27 1.96
CA PHE A 190 26.87 8.59 2.98
C PHE A 190 27.53 9.47 4.04
N LYS A 191 27.61 10.78 3.76
CA LYS A 191 27.72 11.77 4.83
C LYS A 191 26.44 11.60 5.64
N PRO A 192 26.49 11.17 6.91
CA PRO A 192 25.31 11.23 7.76
C PRO A 192 24.82 12.68 7.68
N LEU A 193 23.60 12.87 7.18
CA LEU A 193 22.96 14.17 7.26
C LEU A 193 23.13 14.64 8.70
N PRO A 194 23.64 15.86 8.94
CA PRO A 194 23.80 16.36 10.29
C PRO A 194 22.51 16.11 11.02
N ALA A 195 22.60 15.53 12.21
CA ALA A 195 21.47 15.26 13.10
C ALA A 195 20.92 16.60 13.61
N ASN A 196 20.50 17.47 12.69
CA ASN A 196 19.55 18.49 12.95
C ASN A 196 18.33 17.72 13.43
N HIS A 197 18.10 17.82 14.74
CA HIS A 197 16.82 17.54 15.36
C HIS A 197 15.79 18.39 14.63
N LEU A 198 15.32 17.92 13.47
CA LEU A 198 14.07 18.34 12.87
C LEU A 198 13.06 17.98 13.95
N SER A 199 12.67 18.99 14.74
CA SER A 199 11.51 18.88 15.60
C SER A 199 10.42 18.33 14.72
N LYS A 200 9.93 17.12 15.05
CA LYS A 200 8.82 16.54 14.30
C LYS A 200 7.74 17.61 14.26
N PRO A 201 7.20 17.96 13.09
CA PRO A 201 6.11 18.93 13.02
C PRO A 201 5.05 18.48 14.02
N VAL A 202 4.74 19.34 14.99
CA VAL A 202 3.68 19.07 15.96
C VAL A 202 2.38 19.16 15.18
N HIS A 203 1.86 18.01 14.77
CA HIS A 203 0.57 17.94 14.08
C HIS A 203 -0.51 18.35 15.07
N LYS A 204 -1.25 19.42 14.75
CA LYS A 204 -2.42 19.83 15.52
C LYS A 204 -3.53 18.78 15.36
N SER A 205 -4.30 18.58 16.42
CA SER A 205 -5.41 17.64 16.44
C SER A 205 -6.59 18.21 17.21
N SER A 206 -7.79 17.86 16.76
CA SER A 206 -9.07 18.26 17.33
C SER A 206 -9.66 17.10 18.13
N LYS A 207 -10.13 17.38 19.36
CA LYS A 207 -10.87 16.42 20.18
C LYS A 207 -12.34 16.42 19.76
N ILE A 208 -12.89 15.26 19.43
CA ILE A 208 -14.24 15.12 18.85
C ILE A 208 -15.03 14.07 19.61
N ASN A 209 -16.34 14.28 19.72
CA ASN A 209 -17.30 13.28 20.14
C ASN A 209 -18.04 12.73 18.92
N PHE A 210 -18.01 11.41 18.77
CA PHE A 210 -18.58 10.68 17.66
C PHE A 210 -19.74 9.81 18.11
N GLU A 211 -20.66 9.55 17.18
CA GLU A 211 -21.56 8.40 17.22
C GLU A 211 -21.00 7.30 16.33
N LYS A 212 -20.97 6.08 16.84
CA LYS A 212 -20.49 4.93 16.07
C LYS A 212 -21.64 4.28 15.34
N ILE A 213 -21.50 4.12 14.04
CA ILE A 213 -22.50 3.48 13.19
C ILE A 213 -21.88 2.21 12.60
N ILE A 214 -22.56 1.09 12.77
CA ILE A 214 -22.15 -0.21 12.25
C ILE A 214 -22.95 -0.53 10.99
N CYS A 215 -22.23 -0.88 9.93
CA CYS A 215 -22.80 -1.50 8.74
C CYS A 215 -22.82 -3.03 8.92
N THR A 216 -24.00 -3.64 8.84
CA THR A 216 -24.19 -5.10 8.81
C THR A 216 -24.62 -5.55 7.42
N VAL A 217 -24.48 -6.84 7.12
CA VAL A 217 -24.94 -7.44 5.87
C VAL A 217 -25.79 -8.66 6.19
N ASP A 218 -26.93 -8.75 5.51
CA ASP A 218 -27.75 -9.95 5.54
C ASP A 218 -27.04 -11.08 4.79
N ASN A 219 -26.77 -12.18 5.49
CA ASN A 219 -25.95 -13.27 4.94
C ASN A 219 -26.63 -14.01 3.77
N THR A 220 -27.93 -13.85 3.57
CA THR A 220 -28.69 -14.52 2.52
C THR A 220 -28.74 -13.68 1.24
N THR A 221 -28.98 -12.38 1.40
CA THR A 221 -29.25 -11.45 0.29
C THR A 221 -28.05 -10.56 -0.06
N GLY A 222 -27.08 -10.43 0.84
CA GLY A 222 -25.99 -9.45 0.68
C GLY A 222 -26.43 -7.99 0.87
N GLN A 223 -27.68 -7.73 1.28
CA GLN A 223 -28.18 -6.38 1.54
C GLN A 223 -27.56 -5.81 2.81
N THR A 224 -27.19 -4.52 2.78
CA THR A 224 -26.58 -3.85 3.94
C THR A 224 -27.58 -3.02 4.72
N SER A 225 -27.35 -2.91 6.03
CA SER A 225 -28.12 -2.04 6.92
C SER A 225 -27.21 -1.34 7.92
N PHE A 226 -27.63 -0.16 8.40
CA PHE A 226 -26.86 0.67 9.33
C PHE A 226 -27.55 0.75 10.68
N THR A 227 -26.79 0.61 11.76
CA THR A 227 -27.27 0.74 13.13
C THR A 227 -26.34 1.65 13.92
N THR A 228 -26.88 2.73 14.46
CA THR A 228 -26.17 3.62 15.38
C THR A 228 -26.09 2.97 16.76
N LEU A 229 -24.89 2.90 17.31
CA LEU A 229 -24.67 2.43 18.67
C LEU A 229 -24.95 3.57 19.68
N PRO A 230 -25.52 3.26 20.86
CA PRO A 230 -25.92 4.28 21.82
C PRO A 230 -24.73 5.00 22.46
N ASP A 231 -23.57 4.36 22.51
CA ASP A 231 -22.39 4.89 23.18
C ASP A 231 -21.69 5.95 22.32
N SER A 232 -21.50 7.14 22.89
CA SER A 232 -20.63 8.14 22.28
C SER A 232 -19.16 7.76 22.44
N LEU A 233 -18.39 7.93 21.37
CA LEU A 233 -16.95 7.74 21.39
C LEU A 233 -16.24 9.08 21.38
N THR A 234 -15.19 9.22 22.18
CA THR A 234 -14.31 10.39 22.10
C THR A 234 -13.01 10.00 21.42
N GLY A 235 -12.54 10.86 20.52
CA GLY A 235 -11.28 10.67 19.81
C GLY A 235 -10.57 11.97 19.46
N TYR A 236 -9.36 11.82 18.92
CA TYR A 236 -8.54 12.91 18.42
C TYR A 236 -8.27 12.68 16.93
N ILE A 237 -8.70 13.61 16.07
CA ILE A 237 -8.37 13.59 14.64
C ILE A 237 -7.30 14.64 14.36
N GLN A 238 -6.34 14.32 13.50
CA GLN A 238 -5.40 15.34 13.01
C GLN A 238 -6.12 16.37 12.15
N ASP A 239 -5.76 17.64 12.31
CA ASP A 239 -6.42 18.73 11.58
C ASP A 239 -6.07 18.70 10.07
N ALA A 240 -4.88 18.19 9.73
CA ALA A 240 -4.40 18.07 8.36
C ALA A 240 -4.42 16.61 7.89
N PRO A 241 -4.77 16.34 6.62
CA PRO A 241 -4.70 14.99 6.08
C PRO A 241 -3.25 14.53 5.93
N PHE A 242 -2.97 13.25 6.23
CA PHE A 242 -1.65 12.66 5.99
C PHE A 242 -1.53 12.04 4.59
N ALA A 243 -2.66 11.81 3.92
CA ALA A 243 -2.74 11.37 2.53
C ALA A 243 -3.98 11.96 1.85
N LYS A 244 -3.85 12.22 0.55
CA LYS A 244 -4.91 12.76 -0.31
C LYS A 244 -5.00 11.92 -1.57
N GLY A 245 -6.17 11.35 -1.84
CA GLY A 245 -6.50 10.71 -3.11
C GLY A 245 -7.20 11.68 -4.05
N THR A 246 -7.77 11.17 -5.14
CA THR A 246 -8.50 11.98 -6.12
C THR A 246 -9.80 12.58 -5.54
N MET A 247 -10.50 11.82 -4.70
CA MET A 247 -11.83 12.19 -4.17
C MET A 247 -11.86 12.37 -2.64
N LYS A 248 -10.91 11.74 -1.95
CA LYS A 248 -10.93 11.61 -0.48
C LYS A 248 -9.64 12.08 0.17
N ASN A 249 -9.80 12.64 1.36
CA ASN A 249 -8.70 12.92 2.27
C ASN A 249 -8.68 11.84 3.36
N ALA A 250 -7.48 11.44 3.78
CA ALA A 250 -7.27 10.49 4.86
C ALA A 250 -6.54 11.18 6.02
N TYR A 251 -7.11 11.03 7.21
CA TYR A 251 -6.68 11.65 8.45
C TYR A 251 -6.32 10.59 9.47
N GLN A 252 -5.34 10.90 10.32
CA GLN A 252 -5.01 10.05 11.45
C GLN A 252 -6.05 10.29 12.53
N LEU A 253 -6.67 9.21 13.01
CA LEU A 253 -7.66 9.23 14.08
C LEU A 253 -7.16 8.36 15.23
N ILE A 254 -7.25 8.87 16.45
CA ILE A 254 -6.96 8.12 17.68
C ILE A 254 -8.26 8.02 18.48
N LEU A 255 -8.69 6.80 18.77
CA LEU A 255 -9.86 6.54 19.61
C LEU A 255 -9.42 5.93 20.94
N ALA A 256 -10.10 6.30 22.02
CA ALA A 256 -9.95 5.60 23.30
C ALA A 256 -10.59 4.21 23.19
N GLY A 257 -9.79 3.16 23.32
CA GLY A 257 -10.23 1.77 23.42
C GLY A 257 -10.14 1.24 24.85
N VAL A 258 -10.65 0.02 25.07
CA VAL A 258 -10.62 -0.66 26.38
C VAL A 258 -9.17 -0.89 26.85
N ASP A 259 -8.29 -1.25 25.92
CA ASP A 259 -6.87 -1.54 26.18
C ASP A 259 -5.94 -0.35 25.93
N GLY A 260 -6.50 0.86 25.84
CA GLY A 260 -5.77 2.10 25.56
C GLY A 260 -6.13 2.73 24.21
N GLU A 261 -5.32 3.69 23.80
CA GLU A 261 -5.52 4.43 22.55
C GLU A 261 -5.21 3.56 21.32
N VAL A 262 -6.13 3.56 20.35
CA VAL A 262 -5.98 2.81 19.09
C VAL A 262 -5.97 3.78 17.92
N GLU A 263 -5.00 3.59 17.03
CA GLU A 263 -4.84 4.41 15.83
C GLU A 263 -5.62 3.84 14.63
N TYR A 264 -6.39 4.71 13.99
CA TYR A 264 -7.20 4.44 12.81
C TYR A 264 -6.89 5.46 11.71
N VAL A 265 -7.43 5.16 10.52
CA VAL A 265 -7.50 6.09 9.39
C VAL A 265 -8.95 6.49 9.22
N ALA A 266 -9.23 7.79 9.33
CA ALA A 266 -10.53 8.36 9.03
C ALA A 266 -10.50 8.98 7.63
N LYS A 267 -11.42 8.57 6.76
CA LYS A 267 -11.55 9.05 5.39
C LYS A 267 -12.86 9.84 5.24
N ARG A 268 -12.79 10.92 4.46
CA ARG A 268 -13.96 11.67 4.01
C ARG A 268 -13.80 12.14 2.58
N PHE A 269 -14.90 12.43 1.90
CA PHE A 269 -14.84 13.08 0.61
C PHE A 269 -14.49 14.56 0.77
N PHE A 270 -13.65 15.08 -0.12
CA PHE A 270 -13.49 16.52 -0.31
C PHE A 270 -14.05 16.97 -1.67
N ARG A 271 -14.31 16.02 -2.57
CA ARG A 271 -14.94 16.21 -3.87
C ARG A 271 -16.13 15.27 -4.00
N LEU A 272 -17.32 15.80 -4.29
CA LEU A 272 -18.57 15.02 -4.38
C LEU A 272 -18.99 14.73 -5.83
N SER A 273 -18.43 15.44 -6.80
CA SER A 273 -18.68 15.26 -8.23
C SER A 273 -17.37 15.24 -9.02
N ASP A 274 -17.36 14.55 -10.15
CA ASP A 274 -16.23 14.57 -11.09
C ASP A 274 -16.21 15.82 -11.98
N ASP A 275 -17.19 16.72 -11.80
CA ASP A 275 -17.30 17.93 -12.59
C ASP A 275 -16.19 18.92 -12.22
N ILE A 276 -15.16 18.96 -13.07
CA ILE A 276 -13.95 19.78 -12.93
C ILE A 276 -14.32 21.26 -12.84
N ASP A 277 -15.43 21.68 -13.45
CA ASP A 277 -15.82 23.10 -13.47
C ASP A 277 -16.41 23.58 -12.12
N GLN A 278 -16.69 22.65 -11.19
CA GLN A 278 -17.16 22.93 -9.82
C GLN A 278 -16.10 22.60 -8.75
N LEU A 279 -14.82 22.80 -9.07
CA LEU A 279 -13.67 22.66 -8.17
C LEU A 279 -13.65 23.70 -7.03
N SER A 280 -14.69 23.75 -6.18
CA SER A 280 -14.47 24.21 -4.80
C SER A 280 -13.85 23.04 -4.05
N ASP A 281 -12.51 23.05 -3.95
CA ASP A 281 -11.67 21.99 -3.39
C ASP A 281 -11.96 21.64 -1.90
N GLU A 282 -12.95 22.28 -1.27
CA GLU A 282 -13.25 22.15 0.16
C GLU A 282 -14.77 22.21 0.41
N LEU A 283 -15.25 21.46 1.41
CA LEU A 283 -16.60 21.57 1.99
C LEU A 283 -16.81 22.91 2.73
N ALA A 284 -15.93 23.89 2.52
CA ALA A 284 -15.96 25.18 3.19
C ALA A 284 -17.19 25.96 2.73
N GLY A 285 -18.16 26.10 3.63
CA GLY A 285 -19.47 26.69 3.32
C GLY A 285 -20.50 25.70 2.77
N ALA A 286 -20.26 24.40 2.92
CA ALA A 286 -21.24 23.38 2.53
C ALA A 286 -22.56 23.56 3.27
N GLY A 287 -23.66 23.57 2.52
CA GLY A 287 -25.02 23.50 3.08
C GLY A 287 -25.42 22.07 3.44
N GLY A 288 -26.56 21.93 4.13
CA GLY A 288 -27.09 20.63 4.56
C GLY A 288 -27.19 19.58 3.43
N ASP A 289 -27.55 19.99 2.21
CA ASP A 289 -27.64 19.09 1.05
C ASP A 289 -26.28 18.47 0.68
N GLN A 290 -25.19 19.24 0.74
CA GLN A 290 -23.85 18.74 0.44
C GLN A 290 -23.36 17.78 1.53
N ILE A 291 -23.69 18.05 2.80
CA ILE A 291 -23.40 17.15 3.92
C ILE A 291 -24.17 15.83 3.76
N ALA A 292 -25.45 15.89 3.39
CA ALA A 292 -26.27 14.71 3.14
C ALA A 292 -25.71 13.87 1.98
N GLN A 293 -25.33 14.50 0.86
CA GLN A 293 -24.71 13.83 -0.28
C GLN A 293 -23.37 13.19 0.11
N HIS A 294 -22.52 13.92 0.84
CA HIS A 294 -21.27 13.42 1.39
C HIS A 294 -21.49 12.17 2.25
N ASN A 295 -22.41 12.24 3.22
CA ASN A 295 -22.70 11.15 4.14
C ASN A 295 -23.28 9.94 3.40
N ALA A 296 -24.08 10.15 2.35
CA ALA A 296 -24.58 9.08 1.48
C ALA A 296 -23.42 8.35 0.75
N GLN A 297 -22.44 9.08 0.22
CA GLN A 297 -21.27 8.47 -0.42
C GLN A 297 -20.40 7.68 0.57
N ILE A 298 -20.22 8.19 1.80
CA ILE A 298 -19.49 7.48 2.86
C ILE A 298 -20.21 6.19 3.29
N LYS A 299 -21.54 6.22 3.44
CA LYS A 299 -22.35 5.01 3.68
C LYS A 299 -22.21 4.02 2.54
N ALA A 300 -22.24 4.49 1.30
CA ALA A 300 -22.09 3.65 0.11
C ALA A 300 -20.72 2.93 0.07
N GLU A 301 -19.61 3.59 0.42
CA GLU A 301 -18.30 2.94 0.52
C GLU A 301 -18.25 1.89 1.64
N CYS A 302 -18.85 2.17 2.79
CA CYS A 302 -18.91 1.21 3.89
C CYS A 302 -19.73 -0.03 3.51
N SER A 303 -20.88 0.16 2.84
CA SER A 303 -21.67 -0.94 2.29
C SER A 303 -20.86 -1.80 1.33
N ARG A 304 -20.10 -1.17 0.42
CA ARG A 304 -19.27 -1.86 -0.56
C ARG A 304 -18.21 -2.74 0.09
N LEU A 305 -17.51 -2.24 1.10
CA LEU A 305 -16.52 -3.03 1.86
C LEU A 305 -17.19 -4.21 2.57
N ARG A 306 -18.36 -3.99 3.18
CA ARG A 306 -19.10 -5.06 3.86
C ARG A 306 -19.59 -6.14 2.88
N GLN A 307 -20.12 -5.74 1.72
CA GLN A 307 -20.54 -6.64 0.67
C GLN A 307 -19.38 -7.42 0.07
N ALA A 308 -18.25 -6.76 -0.21
CA ALA A 308 -17.04 -7.45 -0.66
C ALA A 308 -16.60 -8.53 0.33
N LYS A 309 -16.68 -8.27 1.64
CA LYS A 309 -16.37 -9.26 2.67
C LYS A 309 -17.31 -10.47 2.61
N TRP A 310 -18.61 -10.22 2.40
CA TRP A 310 -19.61 -11.28 2.20
C TRP A 310 -19.34 -12.11 0.94
N PHE A 311 -19.12 -11.46 -0.22
CA PHE A 311 -18.76 -12.15 -1.46
C PHE A 311 -17.47 -12.96 -1.34
N LEU A 312 -16.46 -12.45 -0.62
CA LEU A 312 -15.19 -13.15 -0.43
C LEU A 312 -15.39 -14.43 0.41
N SER A 313 -16.27 -14.38 1.42
CA SER A 313 -16.65 -15.58 2.17
C SER A 313 -17.33 -16.61 1.26
N ALA A 314 -18.34 -16.18 0.50
CA ALA A 314 -19.06 -17.06 -0.44
C ALA A 314 -18.13 -17.65 -1.51
N PHE A 315 -17.16 -16.86 -1.99
CA PHE A 315 -16.12 -17.31 -2.92
C PHE A 315 -15.26 -18.43 -2.31
N TYR A 316 -14.78 -18.26 -1.08
CA TYR A 316 -13.98 -19.27 -0.41
C TYR A 316 -14.76 -20.55 -0.12
N ASP A 317 -16.03 -20.44 0.26
CA ASP A 317 -16.91 -21.58 0.44
C ASP A 317 -17.10 -22.33 -0.89
N HIS A 318 -17.36 -21.60 -1.98
CA HIS A 318 -17.49 -22.16 -3.32
C HIS A 318 -16.21 -22.87 -3.79
N CYS A 319 -15.04 -22.27 -3.58
CA CYS A 319 -13.75 -22.90 -3.89
C CYS A 319 -13.49 -24.14 -3.05
N SER A 320 -13.89 -24.14 -1.77
CA SER A 320 -13.74 -25.30 -0.90
C SER A 320 -14.59 -26.48 -1.37
N VAL A 321 -15.85 -26.25 -1.74
CA VAL A 321 -16.74 -27.27 -2.30
C VAL A 321 -16.21 -27.78 -3.64
N SER A 322 -15.67 -26.88 -4.46
CA SER A 322 -15.12 -27.22 -5.79
C SER A 322 -13.68 -27.77 -5.74
N ASN A 323 -13.08 -27.93 -4.55
CA ASN A 323 -11.69 -28.35 -4.35
C ASN A 323 -10.66 -27.51 -5.15
N VAL A 324 -10.90 -26.21 -5.27
CA VAL A 324 -10.01 -25.26 -5.94
C VAL A 324 -9.04 -24.66 -4.93
N VAL A 325 -7.74 -24.74 -5.23
CA VAL A 325 -6.70 -24.13 -4.39
C VAL A 325 -6.69 -22.61 -4.60
N VAL A 326 -6.84 -21.87 -3.51
CA VAL A 326 -6.84 -20.41 -3.48
C VAL A 326 -5.99 -19.90 -2.33
N ASN A 327 -5.54 -18.64 -2.42
CA ASN A 327 -4.90 -17.97 -1.30
C ASN A 327 -5.96 -17.57 -0.25
N LYS A 328 -5.98 -18.28 0.89
CA LYS A 328 -6.91 -18.03 2.02
C LYS A 328 -6.46 -16.92 2.98
N TYR A 329 -5.33 -16.27 2.70
CA TYR A 329 -4.78 -15.18 3.50
C TYR A 329 -5.08 -13.81 2.87
N ILE A 330 -6.20 -13.70 2.17
CA ILE A 330 -6.73 -12.44 1.65
C ILE A 330 -8.01 -12.15 2.43
N THR A 331 -8.16 -10.91 2.89
CA THR A 331 -9.40 -10.45 3.54
C THR A 331 -9.76 -9.07 3.02
N ILE A 332 -11.01 -8.66 3.25
CA ILE A 332 -11.43 -7.28 3.04
C ILE A 332 -11.22 -6.49 4.33
N ALA A 333 -10.86 -5.21 4.18
CA ALA A 333 -10.74 -4.29 5.28
C ALA A 333 -12.02 -4.22 6.13
N ASP A 334 -11.86 -4.26 7.44
CA ASP A 334 -12.92 -3.93 8.36
C ASP A 334 -13.04 -2.41 8.47
N ALA A 335 -14.24 -1.91 8.21
CA ALA A 335 -14.59 -0.52 8.33
C ALA A 335 -15.84 -0.33 9.17
N PHE A 336 -15.92 0.81 9.83
CA PHE A 336 -17.13 1.31 10.48
C PHE A 336 -17.26 2.81 10.23
N LEU A 337 -18.41 3.36 10.58
CA LEU A 337 -18.70 4.76 10.39
C LEU A 337 -18.65 5.49 11.73
N LEU A 338 -18.10 6.69 11.73
CA LEU A 338 -18.21 7.63 12.84
C LEU A 338 -18.90 8.88 12.35
N GLN A 339 -19.82 9.42 13.13
CA GLN A 339 -20.48 10.69 12.82
C GLN A 339 -20.12 11.71 13.89
N GLU A 340 -19.62 12.88 13.50
CA GLU A 340 -19.40 13.98 14.44
C GLU A 340 -20.74 14.43 15.02
N LYS A 341 -20.81 14.58 16.35
CA LYS A 341 -22.03 15.12 16.98
C LYS A 341 -22.15 16.61 16.66
N ALA A 342 -23.25 16.99 16.01
CA ALA A 342 -23.53 18.38 15.62
C ALA A 342 -23.67 19.36 16.79
N SER A 343 -23.77 18.86 18.03
CA SER A 343 -23.85 19.68 19.25
C SER A 343 -22.50 20.32 19.68
N VAL A 344 -21.44 20.15 18.88
CA VAL A 344 -20.08 20.65 19.15
C VAL A 344 -19.59 21.42 17.92
N GLU A 345 -18.63 22.33 18.09
CA GLU A 345 -17.96 22.97 16.95
C GLU A 345 -17.35 21.90 16.02
N PRO A 346 -17.52 22.03 14.67
CA PRO A 346 -16.92 21.09 13.74
C PRO A 346 -15.40 21.04 13.88
N SER A 347 -14.83 19.86 13.65
CA SER A 347 -13.38 19.72 13.62
C SER A 347 -12.75 20.47 12.45
N ALA A 348 -11.51 20.94 12.58
CA ALA A 348 -10.78 21.51 11.43
C ALA A 348 -10.66 20.50 10.27
N ALA A 349 -10.54 19.21 10.61
CA ALA A 349 -10.48 18.13 9.64
C ALA A 349 -11.78 17.98 8.83
N SER A 350 -12.95 18.28 9.42
CA SER A 350 -14.26 18.18 8.76
C SER A 350 -14.36 19.08 7.52
N GLY A 351 -13.65 20.22 7.51
CA GLY A 351 -13.67 21.19 6.43
C GLY A 351 -14.96 22.02 6.35
N ILE A 352 -15.84 21.95 7.35
CA ILE A 352 -17.05 22.77 7.46
C ILE A 352 -16.87 23.85 8.54
N SER A 353 -17.50 25.00 8.36
CA SER A 353 -17.38 26.15 9.27
C SER A 353 -18.34 26.10 10.46
N SER A 354 -19.51 25.51 10.29
CA SER A 354 -20.52 25.33 11.34
C SER A 354 -21.53 24.25 10.95
N TYR A 355 -22.19 23.63 11.92
CA TYR A 355 -23.37 22.80 11.68
C TYR A 355 -24.64 23.66 11.65
N SER A 356 -25.60 23.33 10.78
CA SER A 356 -26.98 23.75 10.98
C SER A 356 -27.61 22.94 12.13
N LEU A 357 -28.66 23.47 12.78
CA LEU A 357 -29.38 22.76 13.85
C LEU A 357 -30.05 21.47 13.37
N GLU A 358 -30.24 21.33 12.05
CA GLU A 358 -30.90 20.19 11.42
C GLU A 358 -29.89 19.21 10.80
N ASP A 359 -28.60 19.57 10.75
CA ASP A 359 -27.60 18.75 10.07
C ASP A 359 -27.18 17.55 10.93
N GLU A 360 -27.27 16.36 10.33
CA GLU A 360 -26.55 15.20 10.82
C GLU A 360 -25.06 15.42 10.48
N GLY A 361 -24.19 15.61 11.48
CA GLY A 361 -22.79 16.03 11.29
C GLY A 361 -21.97 15.15 10.30
N ILE A 362 -20.73 15.57 10.00
CA ILE A 362 -19.88 14.90 9.01
C ILE A 362 -19.62 13.44 9.41
N MET A 363 -19.83 12.53 8.45
CA MET A 363 -19.59 11.11 8.60
C MET A 363 -18.22 10.70 8.07
N TRP A 364 -17.52 9.84 8.79
CA TRP A 364 -16.19 9.36 8.48
C TRP A 364 -16.21 7.87 8.21
N LEU A 365 -15.57 7.42 7.12
CA LEU A 365 -15.26 6.02 6.93
C LEU A 365 -13.97 5.71 7.72
N VAL A 366 -14.07 4.87 8.74
CA VAL A 366 -12.95 4.55 9.63
C VAL A 366 -12.46 3.14 9.40
N GLU A 367 -11.16 3.00 9.15
CA GLU A 367 -10.46 1.73 8.94
C GLU A 367 -9.26 1.63 9.88
N THR A 368 -8.81 0.40 10.18
CA THR A 368 -7.52 0.20 10.86
C THR A 368 -6.38 0.76 10.01
N ARG A 369 -5.40 1.39 10.65
CA ARG A 369 -4.21 1.88 9.95
C ARG A 369 -3.42 0.71 9.35
N ARG A 370 -3.10 0.81 8.06
CA ARG A 370 -2.33 -0.17 7.29
C ARG A 370 -0.95 0.37 6.88
N PRO A 371 -0.01 -0.49 6.43
CA PRO A 371 1.19 -0.04 5.75
C PRO A 371 0.85 0.83 4.53
N LYS A 372 1.76 1.74 4.17
CA LYS A 372 1.64 2.62 3.00
C LYS A 372 1.90 1.91 1.67
N ASN A 373 2.52 0.73 1.72
CA ASN A 373 2.73 -0.09 0.54
C ASN A 373 1.37 -0.63 0.06
N VAL A 374 1.03 -0.32 -1.19
CA VAL A 374 -0.22 -0.72 -1.84
C VAL A 374 0.13 -1.50 -3.11
N GLU A 375 -0.47 -2.67 -3.23
CA GLU A 375 -0.46 -3.49 -4.44
C GLU A 375 -1.77 -3.25 -5.20
N HIS A 376 -1.66 -2.87 -6.48
CA HIS A 376 -2.80 -2.68 -7.36
C HIS A 376 -2.98 -3.92 -8.26
N PHE A 377 -4.18 -4.49 -8.28
CA PHE A 377 -4.53 -5.70 -9.04
C PHE A 377 -5.40 -5.38 -10.26
N SER A 378 -6.23 -4.34 -10.18
CA SER A 378 -6.98 -3.82 -11.33
C SER A 378 -7.09 -2.31 -11.23
N GLY A 379 -7.32 -1.63 -12.36
CA GLY A 379 -7.74 -0.23 -12.37
C GLY A 379 -9.26 -0.08 -12.35
N THR A 380 -9.73 1.16 -12.52
CA THR A 380 -11.17 1.47 -12.58
C THR A 380 -11.82 0.97 -13.87
N LEU A 381 -11.21 1.21 -15.03
CA LEU A 381 -11.76 0.87 -16.35
C LEU A 381 -11.00 -0.25 -17.06
N SER A 382 -9.87 -0.68 -16.49
CA SER A 382 -9.01 -1.71 -17.06
C SER A 382 -8.73 -2.76 -15.99
N HIS A 383 -8.92 -4.03 -16.34
CA HIS A 383 -8.72 -5.17 -15.45
C HIS A 383 -7.59 -6.07 -15.97
N PRO A 384 -6.36 -5.55 -16.12
CA PRO A 384 -5.26 -6.35 -16.63
C PRO A 384 -4.90 -7.44 -15.63
N SER A 385 -4.63 -8.65 -16.12
CA SER A 385 -4.05 -9.72 -15.31
C SER A 385 -2.54 -9.56 -15.24
N THR A 386 -2.03 -8.75 -14.30
CA THR A 386 -0.60 -8.42 -14.22
C THR A 386 0.23 -9.47 -13.48
N GLY A 387 -0.40 -10.28 -12.61
CA GLY A 387 0.27 -11.31 -11.83
C GLY A 387 -0.15 -12.73 -12.20
N MET A 388 0.82 -13.64 -12.31
CA MET A 388 0.59 -15.10 -12.46
C MET A 388 0.77 -15.88 -11.15
N ASP A 389 0.95 -15.19 -10.02
CA ASP A 389 1.07 -15.85 -8.72
C ASP A 389 -0.32 -16.25 -8.17
N LEU A 390 -0.33 -17.14 -7.18
CA LEU A 390 -1.57 -17.65 -6.58
C LEU A 390 -2.40 -16.52 -5.97
N LYS A 391 -1.75 -15.50 -5.38
CA LYS A 391 -2.40 -14.33 -4.80
C LYS A 391 -3.19 -13.54 -5.86
N SER A 392 -2.53 -13.12 -6.94
CA SER A 392 -3.20 -12.36 -8.01
C SER A 392 -4.29 -13.20 -8.68
N SER A 393 -4.00 -14.47 -8.98
CA SER A 393 -4.98 -15.40 -9.57
C SER A 393 -6.23 -15.56 -8.68
N THR A 394 -6.06 -15.61 -7.36
CA THR A 394 -7.18 -15.67 -6.40
C THR A 394 -8.02 -14.41 -6.45
N ILE A 395 -7.40 -13.23 -6.53
CA ILE A 395 -8.10 -11.94 -6.59
C ILE A 395 -8.89 -11.81 -7.89
N TYR A 396 -8.31 -12.18 -9.04
CA TYR A 396 -9.02 -12.18 -10.32
C TYR A 396 -10.18 -13.19 -10.34
N ALA A 397 -9.98 -14.39 -9.78
CA ALA A 397 -11.06 -15.36 -9.63
C ALA A 397 -12.18 -14.83 -8.73
N PHE A 398 -11.85 -14.13 -7.64
CA PHE A 398 -12.82 -13.50 -6.74
C PHE A 398 -13.63 -12.39 -7.43
N THR A 399 -13.01 -11.51 -8.22
CA THR A 399 -13.74 -10.46 -8.96
C THR A 399 -14.68 -11.06 -10.00
N HIS A 400 -14.24 -12.06 -10.75
CA HIS A 400 -15.08 -12.82 -11.68
C HIS A 400 -16.21 -13.56 -10.98
N PHE A 401 -15.93 -14.22 -9.84
CA PHE A 401 -16.94 -14.89 -9.03
C PHE A 401 -18.01 -13.89 -8.57
N SER A 402 -17.62 -12.72 -8.07
CA SER A 402 -18.55 -11.69 -7.61
C SER A 402 -19.48 -11.22 -8.74
N TYR A 403 -18.96 -11.09 -9.96
CA TYR A 403 -19.75 -10.79 -11.15
C TYR A 403 -20.72 -11.91 -11.51
N GLY A 404 -20.28 -13.16 -11.52
CA GLY A 404 -21.17 -14.30 -11.76
C GLY A 404 -22.24 -14.46 -10.69
N HIS A 405 -21.83 -14.39 -9.42
CA HIS A 405 -22.67 -14.61 -8.24
C HIS A 405 -23.70 -13.50 -8.02
N SER A 406 -23.42 -12.27 -8.46
CA SER A 406 -24.37 -11.15 -8.45
C SER A 406 -25.35 -11.16 -9.65
N ASN A 407 -25.45 -12.27 -10.39
CA ASN A 407 -26.19 -12.34 -11.65
C ASN A 407 -25.78 -11.24 -12.64
N ARG A 408 -24.48 -10.95 -12.72
CA ARG A 408 -23.89 -9.94 -13.60
C ARG A 408 -24.29 -8.50 -13.28
N ASN A 409 -24.76 -8.22 -12.07
CA ASN A 409 -25.17 -6.88 -11.65
C ASN A 409 -24.08 -6.07 -10.95
N LEU A 410 -23.02 -6.72 -10.46
CA LEU A 410 -21.91 -6.03 -9.80
C LEU A 410 -20.57 -6.67 -10.15
N VAL A 411 -19.59 -5.83 -10.45
CA VAL A 411 -18.18 -6.24 -10.51
C VAL A 411 -17.34 -5.32 -9.65
N PHE A 412 -16.40 -5.89 -8.89
CA PHE A 412 -15.40 -5.11 -8.17
C PHE A 412 -14.31 -4.63 -9.14
N ALA A 413 -13.99 -3.35 -9.05
CA ALA A 413 -12.97 -2.67 -9.82
C ALA A 413 -12.01 -1.92 -8.89
N ASP A 414 -10.93 -1.41 -9.46
CA ASP A 414 -9.87 -0.71 -8.72
C ASP A 414 -9.39 -1.51 -7.49
N VAL A 415 -9.22 -2.82 -7.67
CA VAL A 415 -8.89 -3.73 -6.59
C VAL A 415 -7.45 -3.50 -6.18
N GLN A 416 -7.26 -3.08 -4.94
CA GLN A 416 -5.97 -2.82 -4.34
C GLN A 416 -5.92 -3.38 -2.92
N GLY A 417 -4.72 -3.65 -2.44
CA GLY A 417 -4.52 -4.16 -1.09
C GLY A 417 -3.16 -3.82 -0.51
N SER A 418 -3.03 -3.98 0.80
CA SER A 418 -1.77 -3.80 1.52
C SER A 418 -1.37 -5.08 2.22
N PRO A 419 -0.07 -5.40 2.29
CA PRO A 419 0.43 -6.51 3.09
C PRO A 419 -0.02 -6.38 4.55
N ALA A 420 -0.48 -7.48 5.14
CA ALA A 420 -1.00 -7.50 6.51
C ALA A 420 -0.92 -8.90 7.10
N VAL A 421 -1.05 -9.00 8.43
CA VAL A 421 -1.16 -10.30 9.09
C VAL A 421 -2.61 -10.75 9.03
N VAL A 422 -2.87 -11.83 8.29
CA VAL A 422 -4.21 -12.41 8.15
C VAL A 422 -4.17 -13.83 8.71
N ASN A 423 -4.94 -14.09 9.78
CA ASN A 423 -4.96 -15.38 10.47
C ASN A 423 -3.57 -15.86 10.93
N GLY A 424 -2.74 -14.93 11.41
CA GLY A 424 -1.39 -15.22 11.91
C GLY A 424 -0.34 -15.51 10.83
N ARG A 425 -0.65 -15.25 9.55
CA ARG A 425 0.27 -15.41 8.44
C ARG A 425 0.38 -14.15 7.60
N ASP A 426 1.43 -14.06 6.81
CA ASP A 426 1.60 -12.96 5.87
C ASP A 426 0.53 -13.06 4.78
N GLY A 427 -0.29 -12.03 4.70
CA GLY A 427 -1.47 -11.98 3.86
C GLY A 427 -1.69 -10.60 3.26
N LEU A 428 -2.92 -10.36 2.81
CA LEU A 428 -3.31 -9.14 2.11
C LEU A 428 -4.68 -8.67 2.62
N ILE A 429 -4.78 -7.39 2.96
CA ILE A 429 -6.07 -6.74 3.20
C ILE A 429 -6.41 -5.91 1.95
N LEU A 430 -7.48 -6.28 1.26
CA LEU A 430 -8.07 -5.48 0.18
C LEU A 430 -8.90 -4.34 0.76
N PHE A 431 -8.81 -3.16 0.18
CA PHE A 431 -9.50 -1.98 0.67
C PHE A 431 -9.77 -0.99 -0.45
N ASP A 432 -10.65 -0.02 -0.17
CA ASP A 432 -10.99 1.05 -1.12
C ASP A 432 -11.35 0.51 -2.51
N LEU A 433 -12.15 -0.57 -2.51
CA LEU A 433 -12.67 -1.21 -3.71
C LEU A 433 -13.63 -0.25 -4.39
N MET A 434 -13.66 -0.27 -5.72
CA MET A 434 -14.73 0.33 -6.52
C MET A 434 -15.68 -0.74 -7.02
N THR A 435 -16.89 -0.34 -7.43
CA THR A 435 -17.88 -1.24 -8.00
C THR A 435 -18.50 -0.63 -9.23
N HIS A 436 -18.63 -1.43 -10.29
CA HIS A 436 -19.51 -1.12 -11.40
C HIS A 436 -20.77 -1.94 -11.26
N THR A 437 -21.92 -1.29 -11.51
CA THR A 437 -23.22 -1.93 -11.54
C THR A 437 -23.95 -1.56 -12.83
N SER A 438 -24.89 -2.41 -13.24
CA SER A 438 -25.63 -2.22 -14.50
C SER A 438 -26.44 -0.92 -14.55
N ASN A 439 -26.85 -0.40 -13.39
CA ASN A 439 -27.64 0.82 -13.24
C ASN A 439 -26.86 1.99 -12.59
N GLY A 440 -25.56 1.82 -12.31
CA GLY A 440 -24.75 2.81 -11.60
C GLY A 440 -25.10 3.00 -10.11
N SER A 441 -26.02 2.20 -9.55
CA SER A 441 -26.36 2.22 -8.12
C SER A 441 -25.28 1.53 -7.30
N VAL A 442 -25.02 2.01 -6.08
CA VAL A 442 -24.17 1.31 -5.11
C VAL A 442 -24.95 0.25 -4.31
N HIS A 443 -26.29 0.31 -4.35
CA HIS A 443 -27.14 -0.70 -3.73
C HIS A 443 -27.38 -1.88 -4.65
N LEU A 444 -26.94 -3.05 -4.21
CA LEU A 444 -27.28 -4.34 -4.76
C LEU A 444 -28.63 -4.80 -4.18
N ASP A 445 -29.66 -4.85 -5.02
CA ASP A 445 -30.84 -5.66 -4.78
C ASP A 445 -30.59 -7.04 -5.38
N ILE A 446 -29.84 -7.89 -4.68
CA ILE A 446 -29.69 -9.28 -5.13
C ILE A 446 -30.97 -10.01 -4.73
N CYS A 447 -31.89 -10.17 -5.69
CA CYS A 447 -32.82 -11.28 -5.64
C CYS A 447 -32.01 -12.56 -5.88
N VAL A 448 -31.43 -13.11 -4.82
CA VAL A 448 -30.95 -14.49 -4.85
C VAL A 448 -32.22 -15.33 -4.90
N GLU A 449 -32.69 -15.65 -6.11
CA GLU A 449 -33.50 -16.85 -6.25
C GLU A 449 -32.62 -17.97 -5.70
N ALA A 450 -32.94 -18.46 -4.51
CA ALA A 450 -32.26 -19.58 -3.91
C ALA A 450 -32.38 -20.73 -4.90
N ALA A 451 -31.35 -20.92 -5.73
CA ALA A 451 -31.23 -22.03 -6.64
C ALA A 451 -31.02 -23.28 -5.79
N THR A 452 -32.11 -23.75 -5.18
CA THR A 452 -32.27 -25.09 -4.64
C THR A 452 -32.40 -26.03 -5.83
N GLY A 453 -31.32 -26.10 -6.63
CA GLY A 453 -31.20 -27.04 -7.74
C GLY A 453 -31.16 -28.45 -7.17
N SER A 454 -32.35 -29.06 -7.04
CA SER A 454 -32.47 -30.49 -6.80
C SER A 454 -32.02 -31.20 -8.08
N ILE A 455 -30.86 -31.85 -8.05
CA ILE A 455 -30.42 -32.73 -9.13
C ILE A 455 -31.27 -33.99 -9.06
N ALA A 456 -32.28 -34.10 -9.93
CA ALA A 456 -32.97 -35.36 -10.17
C ALA A 456 -32.04 -36.29 -10.97
N VAL A 457 -31.37 -37.20 -10.28
CA VAL A 457 -30.67 -38.31 -10.93
C VAL A 457 -31.71 -39.33 -11.35
N LYS A 458 -31.99 -39.42 -12.64
CA LYS A 458 -32.76 -40.52 -13.21
C LYS A 458 -31.81 -41.71 -13.34
N VAL A 459 -32.01 -42.73 -12.50
CA VAL A 459 -31.40 -44.04 -12.70
C VAL A 459 -32.29 -44.75 -13.72
N ASP A 460 -31.77 -44.96 -14.93
CA ASP A 460 -32.42 -45.86 -15.88
C ASP A 460 -32.07 -47.29 -15.45
N ASP A 461 -33.09 -48.05 -15.04
CA ASP A 461 -33.00 -49.49 -14.83
C ASP A 461 -32.94 -50.18 -16.22
N GLU A 462 -31.98 -51.10 -16.39
CA GLU A 462 -31.97 -52.07 -17.51
C GLU A 462 -33.17 -53.01 -17.48
#